data_AF-A0A918GL40-F1
#
_entry.id   AF-A0A918GL40-F1
#
_cell.length_a   1.000
_cell.length_b   1.000
_cell.length_c   1.000
_cell.angle_alpha   90.00
_cell.angle_beta   90.00
_cell.angle_gamma   90.00
#
_symmetry.space_group_name_H-M   'P 1'
#
loop_
_entity.id
_entity.type
_entity.pdbx_description
1 polymer ?
#
loop_
_entity_poly.entity_id
_entity_poly.type
_entity_poly.pdbx_seq_one_letter_code
_entity_poly.pdbx_strand_id
1 'polypeptide(L)'
;MRRKLALFSAAAAVATAVGLVVAVSPASAHGAMMAPGARSYLCWQDGLSPQGNIVPINPACKAAVDAGGTNALYNWFGSLRSDGAGRTRGFIPDGKLCSANNPTFAGFDIARADYPVTHLTAGANFNWRYSNWAHHPGTFSMYVTKDSWSPTRPLSWADIEEQPFLRVTNPPQRGAVGTNDGHYYWSGNLPTGKSGRHIIYSVWSRSDSTETFYNCSDVVFDGGNGEVTGVGRDGDPTTPPSSTTPPTTTTPPPTGGACTAEHKVTNSWGGGYQGEVVVRAGASTVNGWTVSWTLASGQTISQVWNGSLTTSGSTVQVKNASYNGTIAAGGSTSFGFTAGGTSGAATLTCTSP
;
A
#
# COMPACT_ATOMS: atom_id res chain seq x y z
N MET A 1 22.15 33.94 87.47
CA MET A 1 22.67 34.12 86.10
C MET A 1 23.27 32.81 85.60
N ARG A 2 22.53 32.03 84.80
CA ARG A 2 23.04 30.83 84.12
C ARG A 2 22.21 30.54 82.86
N ARG A 3 22.96 30.24 81.80
CA ARG A 3 22.68 29.32 80.68
C ARG A 3 21.81 29.79 79.51
N LYS A 4 22.55 30.10 78.43
CA LYS A 4 22.44 29.61 77.04
C LYS A 4 21.18 28.79 76.71
N LEU A 5 20.51 29.15 75.60
CA LEU A 5 20.24 28.22 74.51
C LEU A 5 20.01 29.00 73.21
N ALA A 6 20.78 28.67 72.18
CA ALA A 6 20.55 29.08 70.81
C ALA A 6 19.48 28.16 70.19
N LEU A 7 18.57 28.72 69.41
CA LEU A 7 17.71 27.97 68.49
C LEU A 7 17.76 28.66 67.13
N PHE A 8 18.27 27.89 66.16
CA PHE A 8 18.42 28.24 64.76
C PHE A 8 17.05 28.38 64.10
N SER A 9 16.76 29.55 63.54
CA SER A 9 15.66 29.73 62.59
C SER A 9 16.10 29.25 61.21
N ALA A 10 15.94 27.96 60.93
CA ALA A 10 16.02 27.45 59.57
C ALA A 10 14.68 27.77 58.86
N ALA A 11 14.65 28.85 58.09
CA ALA A 11 13.56 29.10 57.15
C ALA A 11 13.65 28.05 56.04
N ALA A 12 12.75 27.06 56.07
CA ALA A 12 12.60 26.09 55.00
C ALA A 12 12.02 26.78 53.77
N ALA A 13 12.87 27.09 52.79
CA ALA A 13 12.44 27.37 51.43
C ALA A 13 11.94 26.06 50.82
N VAL A 14 10.63 25.84 50.83
CA VAL A 14 10.01 24.79 50.02
C VAL A 14 10.03 25.26 48.58
N ALA A 15 11.11 24.94 47.86
CA ALA A 15 11.12 25.01 46.41
C ALA A 15 10.28 23.84 45.89
N THR A 16 9.01 24.09 45.58
CA THR A 16 8.20 23.18 44.77
C THR A 16 8.79 23.16 43.35
N ALA A 17 9.77 22.29 43.13
CA ALA A 17 10.14 21.87 41.80
C ALA A 17 8.96 21.04 41.25
N VAL A 18 8.01 21.71 40.60
CA VAL A 18 7.07 21.05 39.70
C VAL A 18 7.90 20.58 38.51
N GLY A 19 8.42 19.36 38.62
CA GLY A 19 8.99 18.68 37.48
C GLY A 19 7.89 18.58 36.43
N LEU A 20 8.07 19.24 35.29
CA LEU A 20 7.34 18.88 34.09
C LEU A 20 7.73 17.43 33.78
N VAL A 21 6.93 16.49 34.26
CA VAL A 21 6.88 15.16 33.67
C VAL A 21 6.24 15.40 32.32
N VAL A 22 7.06 15.68 31.32
CA VAL A 22 6.65 15.49 29.93
C VAL A 22 6.41 13.99 29.84
N ALA A 23 5.15 13.59 29.98
CA ALA A 23 4.72 12.29 29.52
C ALA A 23 5.00 12.31 28.01
N VAL A 24 6.17 11.80 27.62
CA VAL A 24 6.40 11.36 26.25
C VAL A 24 5.38 10.26 26.06
N SER A 25 4.22 10.60 25.50
CA SER A 25 3.32 9.62 24.92
C SER A 25 4.21 8.74 24.04
N PRO A 26 4.17 7.40 24.19
CA PRO A 26 4.92 6.56 23.28
C PRO A 26 4.53 6.99 21.86
N ALA A 27 5.51 7.41 21.08
CA ALA A 27 5.30 7.68 19.67
C ALA A 27 4.86 6.34 19.06
N SER A 28 3.54 6.21 18.89
CA SER A 28 2.93 4.99 18.41
C SER A 28 3.37 4.81 16.97
N ALA A 29 4.24 3.83 16.72
CA ALA A 29 4.54 3.47 15.34
C ALA A 29 3.29 2.82 14.75
N HIS A 30 3.13 2.95 13.44
CA HIS A 30 1.92 2.55 12.75
C HIS A 30 2.29 2.28 11.29
N GLY A 31 1.94 1.09 10.83
CA GLY A 31 2.00 0.73 9.43
C GLY A 31 1.51 -0.69 9.23
N ALA A 32 0.88 -0.94 8.08
CA ALA A 32 0.55 -2.28 7.63
C ALA A 32 0.90 -2.45 6.15
N MET A 33 1.03 -3.70 5.73
CA MET A 33 1.16 -4.06 4.31
C MET A 33 0.02 -3.47 3.48
N MET A 34 0.37 -2.76 2.41
CA MET A 34 -0.57 -2.20 1.42
C MET A 34 -0.51 -2.95 0.09
N ALA A 35 0.64 -3.54 -0.26
CA ALA A 35 0.82 -4.39 -1.42
C ALA A 35 1.85 -5.50 -1.13
N PRO A 36 1.46 -6.79 -1.15
CA PRO A 36 0.07 -7.27 -1.09
C PRO A 36 -0.62 -6.79 0.20
N GLY A 37 -1.88 -6.35 0.11
CA GLY A 37 -2.57 -5.70 1.23
C GLY A 37 -2.82 -6.62 2.43
N ALA A 38 -2.60 -6.12 3.65
CA ALA A 38 -2.94 -6.83 4.88
C ALA A 38 -4.47 -6.97 5.02
N ARG A 39 -4.93 -7.98 5.77
CA ARG A 39 -6.35 -8.15 6.14
C ARG A 39 -6.97 -6.86 6.68
N SER A 40 -6.32 -6.22 7.65
CA SER A 40 -6.82 -4.98 8.25
C SER A 40 -6.92 -3.83 7.24
N TYR A 41 -5.95 -3.70 6.34
CA TYR A 41 -5.93 -2.68 5.30
C TYR A 41 -7.02 -2.94 4.25
N LEU A 42 -7.11 -4.15 3.69
CA LEU A 42 -8.11 -4.48 2.68
C LEU A 42 -9.53 -4.43 3.24
N CYS A 43 -9.75 -4.84 4.49
CA CYS A 43 -11.05 -4.69 5.14
C CYS A 43 -11.40 -3.22 5.48
N TRP A 44 -10.40 -2.38 5.70
CA TRP A 44 -10.62 -0.93 5.81
C TRP A 44 -11.02 -0.35 4.45
N GLN A 45 -10.32 -0.70 3.37
CA GLN A 45 -10.68 -0.28 2.01
C GLN A 45 -12.08 -0.76 1.60
N ASP A 46 -12.41 -2.01 1.95
CA ASP A 46 -13.71 -2.62 1.68
C ASP A 46 -14.86 -1.86 2.36
N GLY A 47 -14.65 -1.41 3.60
CA GLY A 47 -15.69 -0.75 4.38
C GLY A 47 -15.76 0.76 4.26
N LEU A 48 -14.70 1.43 3.79
CA LEU A 48 -14.59 2.89 3.86
C LEU A 48 -15.60 3.58 2.94
N SER A 49 -16.54 4.31 3.54
CA SER A 49 -17.46 5.17 2.80
C SER A 49 -16.88 6.56 2.56
N PRO A 50 -17.41 7.33 1.59
CA PRO A 50 -17.02 8.73 1.38
C PRO A 50 -17.23 9.64 2.61
N GLN A 51 -18.08 9.23 3.55
CA GLN A 51 -18.37 9.95 4.80
C GLN A 51 -17.43 9.54 5.95
N GLY A 52 -16.48 8.63 5.71
CA GLY A 52 -15.52 8.16 6.71
C GLY A 52 -16.04 7.07 7.65
N ASN A 53 -17.27 6.59 7.43
CA ASN A 53 -17.78 5.41 8.13
C ASN A 53 -17.15 4.15 7.54
N ILE A 54 -16.81 3.18 8.38
CA ILE A 54 -16.24 1.91 7.92
C ILE A 54 -17.24 0.79 8.18
N VAL A 55 -17.89 0.32 7.11
CA VAL A 55 -18.88 -0.77 7.14
C VAL A 55 -18.50 -1.81 6.10
N PRO A 56 -17.77 -2.88 6.47
CA PRO A 56 -17.32 -3.88 5.52
C PRO A 56 -18.47 -4.57 4.78
N ILE A 57 -18.20 -4.89 3.53
CA ILE A 57 -19.08 -5.59 2.60
C ILE A 57 -18.64 -7.04 2.48
N ASN A 58 -17.32 -7.29 2.42
CA ASN A 58 -16.75 -8.63 2.38
C ASN A 58 -17.19 -9.47 3.60
N PRO A 59 -17.69 -10.70 3.41
CA PRO A 59 -18.18 -11.52 4.52
C PRO A 59 -17.14 -11.84 5.59
N ALA A 60 -15.87 -12.00 5.21
CA ALA A 60 -14.78 -12.25 6.15
C ALA A 60 -14.41 -10.99 6.95
N CYS A 61 -14.38 -9.83 6.29
CA CYS A 61 -14.19 -8.54 6.94
C CYS A 61 -15.33 -8.22 7.90
N LYS A 62 -16.58 -8.52 7.50
CA LYS A 62 -17.75 -8.39 8.37
C LYS A 62 -17.63 -9.28 9.61
N ALA A 63 -17.26 -10.55 9.44
CA ALA A 63 -17.04 -11.45 10.58
C ALA A 63 -15.90 -11.00 11.50
N ALA A 64 -14.82 -10.43 10.95
CA ALA A 64 -13.75 -9.85 11.75
C ALA A 64 -14.24 -8.68 12.61
N VAL A 65 -15.07 -7.79 12.03
CA VAL A 65 -15.69 -6.68 12.77
C VAL A 65 -16.72 -7.16 13.78
N ASP A 66 -17.56 -8.15 13.43
CA ASP A 66 -18.56 -8.70 14.35
C ASP A 66 -17.89 -9.34 15.58
N ALA A 67 -16.67 -9.87 15.44
CA ALA A 67 -15.89 -10.46 16.53
C ALA A 67 -15.00 -9.46 17.30
N GLY A 68 -14.41 -8.46 16.63
CA GLY A 68 -13.38 -7.57 17.19
C GLY A 68 -13.78 -6.10 17.31
N GLY A 69 -14.94 -5.71 16.78
CA GLY A 69 -15.37 -4.32 16.64
C GLY A 69 -14.71 -3.58 15.48
N THR A 70 -15.21 -2.37 15.18
CA THR A 70 -14.73 -1.54 14.06
C THR A 70 -13.42 -0.82 14.35
N ASN A 71 -12.97 -0.76 15.61
CA ASN A 71 -11.78 -0.01 16.01
C ASN A 71 -10.51 -0.48 15.29
N ALA A 72 -10.44 -1.78 14.99
CA ALA A 72 -9.33 -2.36 14.24
C ALA A 72 -9.20 -1.79 12.82
N LEU A 73 -10.31 -1.33 12.21
CA LEU A 73 -10.32 -0.74 10.88
C LEU A 73 -9.98 0.75 10.90
N TYR A 74 -10.39 1.49 11.93
CA TYR A 74 -9.94 2.88 12.11
C TYR A 74 -8.44 2.96 12.42
N ASN A 75 -7.87 1.89 12.96
CA ASN A 75 -6.46 1.76 13.27
C ASN A 75 -5.82 0.64 12.43
N TRP A 76 -6.20 0.47 11.17
CA TRP A 76 -5.78 -0.68 10.33
C TRP A 76 -4.25 -0.90 10.26
N PHE A 77 -3.48 0.13 10.53
CA PHE A 77 -2.02 0.17 10.60
C PHE A 77 -1.43 -0.19 12.00
N GLY A 78 -2.26 -0.60 12.97
CA GLY A 78 -1.89 -0.73 14.39
C GLY A 78 -1.69 -2.15 14.92
N SER A 79 -1.58 -3.17 14.05
CA SER A 79 -1.36 -4.55 14.51
C SER A 79 0.10 -4.74 14.96
N LEU A 80 0.34 -4.49 16.24
CA LEU A 80 1.67 -4.41 16.83
C LEU A 80 1.78 -5.09 18.20
N ARG A 81 3.03 -5.34 18.59
CA ARG A 81 3.46 -5.64 19.95
C ARG A 81 4.58 -4.69 20.36
N SER A 82 4.34 -3.88 21.37
CA SER A 82 5.37 -2.95 21.90
C SER A 82 6.57 -3.69 22.52
N ASP A 83 6.36 -4.93 22.96
CA ASP A 83 7.37 -5.84 23.46
C ASP A 83 7.91 -6.83 22.40
N GLY A 84 7.62 -6.64 21.11
CA GLY A 84 7.94 -7.63 20.08
C GLY A 84 9.43 -8.00 19.97
N ALA A 85 10.32 -7.00 19.92
CA ALA A 85 11.76 -7.11 19.70
C ALA A 85 12.13 -8.02 18.51
N GLY A 86 11.33 -7.98 17.44
CA GLY A 86 11.48 -8.83 16.26
C GLY A 86 11.11 -10.31 16.47
N ARG A 87 10.63 -10.70 17.66
CA ARG A 87 10.29 -12.09 17.99
C ARG A 87 9.05 -12.54 17.24
N THR A 88 9.05 -13.83 16.89
CA THR A 88 8.01 -14.47 16.08
C THR A 88 7.54 -15.77 16.76
N ARG A 89 8.16 -16.90 16.39
CA ARG A 89 7.89 -18.24 16.93
C ARG A 89 8.18 -18.28 18.43
N GLY A 90 7.29 -18.92 19.19
CA GLY A 90 7.40 -18.99 20.65
C GLY A 90 7.07 -17.68 21.38
N PHE A 91 6.70 -16.61 20.65
CA PHE A 91 6.28 -15.34 21.24
C PHE A 91 4.82 -15.02 20.93
N ILE A 92 4.44 -14.96 19.65
CA ILE A 92 3.02 -14.87 19.27
C ILE A 92 2.43 -16.28 19.33
N PRO A 93 1.34 -16.53 20.08
CA PRO A 93 0.71 -17.85 20.13
C PRO A 93 0.16 -18.28 18.76
N ASP A 94 0.09 -19.59 18.53
CA ASP A 94 -0.62 -20.13 17.36
C ASP A 94 -2.09 -19.67 17.35
N GLY A 95 -2.61 -19.42 16.14
CA GLY A 95 -3.94 -18.86 15.95
C GLY A 95 -4.05 -17.38 16.33
N LYS A 96 -2.95 -16.70 16.66
CA LYS A 96 -2.91 -15.26 16.99
C LYS A 96 -1.97 -14.44 16.11
N LEU A 97 -1.51 -15.03 15.01
CA LEU A 97 -0.49 -14.42 14.16
C LEU A 97 -0.99 -13.14 13.49
N CYS A 98 -2.21 -13.17 12.94
CA CYS A 98 -2.77 -12.06 12.17
C CYS A 98 -3.25 -10.90 13.03
N SER A 99 -3.56 -11.16 14.31
CA SER A 99 -3.79 -10.11 15.30
C SER A 99 -2.53 -9.63 16.01
N ALA A 100 -1.38 -10.27 15.79
CA ALA A 100 -0.20 -10.10 16.64
C ALA A 100 -0.46 -10.41 18.12
N ASN A 101 -1.47 -11.23 18.46
CA ASN A 101 -2.01 -11.37 19.81
C ASN A 101 -2.42 -10.03 20.45
N ASN A 102 -2.85 -9.08 19.63
CA ASN A 102 -3.43 -7.81 20.05
C ASN A 102 -4.97 -7.95 20.07
N PRO A 103 -5.62 -7.78 21.24
CA PRO A 103 -7.08 -7.92 21.36
C PRO A 103 -7.88 -7.05 20.38
N THR A 104 -7.38 -5.86 20.03
CA THR A 104 -8.04 -4.98 19.05
C THR A 104 -8.14 -5.63 17.66
N PHE A 105 -7.22 -6.52 17.31
CA PHE A 105 -7.17 -7.17 16.00
C PHE A 105 -7.61 -8.63 16.03
N ALA A 106 -8.15 -9.13 17.14
CA ALA A 106 -8.46 -10.54 17.33
C ALA A 106 -9.42 -11.11 16.28
N GLY A 107 -10.31 -10.29 15.71
CA GLY A 107 -11.21 -10.69 14.62
C GLY A 107 -10.50 -11.11 13.33
N PHE A 108 -9.25 -10.66 13.11
CA PHE A 108 -8.47 -11.04 11.93
C PHE A 108 -7.78 -12.40 12.04
N ASP A 109 -7.87 -13.08 13.19
CA ASP A 109 -7.38 -14.44 13.38
C ASP A 109 -8.38 -15.51 12.90
N ILE A 110 -9.63 -15.12 12.62
CA ILE A 110 -10.67 -16.06 12.20
C ILE A 110 -10.23 -16.73 10.88
N ALA A 111 -10.30 -18.05 10.84
CA ALA A 111 -9.94 -18.82 9.66
C ALA A 111 -11.09 -18.80 8.65
N ARG A 112 -10.88 -18.12 7.52
CA ARG A 112 -11.84 -18.05 6.42
C ARG A 112 -11.12 -18.02 5.07
N ALA A 113 -11.76 -18.61 4.06
CA ALA A 113 -11.25 -18.67 2.70
C ALA A 113 -11.71 -17.50 1.81
N ASP A 114 -12.55 -16.60 2.33
CA ASP A 114 -13.20 -15.51 1.61
C ASP A 114 -12.75 -14.12 2.06
N TYR A 115 -11.60 -14.01 2.75
CA TYR A 115 -10.92 -12.73 2.91
C TYR A 115 -10.58 -12.14 1.53
N PRO A 116 -10.53 -10.80 1.40
CA PRO A 116 -9.99 -10.16 0.22
C PRO A 116 -8.58 -10.69 -0.07
N VAL A 117 -8.26 -10.93 -1.33
CA VAL A 117 -7.05 -11.67 -1.72
C VAL A 117 -6.29 -10.94 -2.81
N THR A 118 -4.96 -10.91 -2.69
CA THR A 118 -4.07 -10.41 -3.75
C THR A 118 -3.63 -11.55 -4.67
N HIS A 119 -3.85 -11.45 -5.98
CA HIS A 119 -3.42 -12.44 -6.98
C HIS A 119 -1.98 -12.18 -7.41
N LEU A 120 -1.17 -13.22 -7.47
CA LEU A 120 0.28 -13.13 -7.61
C LEU A 120 0.85 -14.25 -8.49
N THR A 121 2.06 -14.03 -8.98
CA THR A 121 2.84 -14.99 -9.76
C THR A 121 4.06 -15.42 -8.93
N ALA A 122 4.17 -16.71 -8.63
CA ALA A 122 5.29 -17.22 -7.84
C ALA A 122 6.63 -16.93 -8.54
N GLY A 123 7.64 -16.50 -7.78
CA GLY A 123 8.96 -16.12 -8.30
C GLY A 123 9.04 -14.77 -9.02
N ALA A 124 7.91 -14.15 -9.36
CA ALA A 124 7.90 -12.87 -10.05
C ALA A 124 8.48 -11.75 -9.17
N ASN A 125 9.04 -10.72 -9.82
CA ASN A 125 9.38 -9.49 -9.14
C ASN A 125 8.10 -8.72 -8.80
N PHE A 126 8.03 -8.16 -7.60
CA PHE A 126 6.85 -7.47 -7.10
C PHE A 126 7.22 -6.12 -6.48
N ASN A 127 6.35 -5.13 -6.66
CA ASN A 127 6.47 -3.81 -6.06
C ASN A 127 5.74 -3.77 -4.72
N TRP A 128 6.51 -3.87 -3.65
CA TRP A 128 6.01 -3.94 -2.29
C TRP A 128 5.67 -2.55 -1.77
N ARG A 129 4.57 -2.45 -1.01
CA ARG A 129 4.18 -1.23 -0.31
C ARG A 129 3.82 -1.53 1.12
N TYR A 130 4.37 -0.77 2.06
CA TYR A 130 4.07 -0.85 3.48
C TYR A 130 3.77 0.56 3.99
N SER A 131 2.62 0.76 4.65
CA SER A 131 2.21 2.10 5.10
C SER A 131 3.26 2.73 6.02
N ASN A 132 3.53 4.02 5.80
CA ASN A 132 4.39 4.82 6.67
C ASN A 132 3.55 5.75 7.56
N TRP A 133 2.38 5.32 8.02
CA TRP A 133 1.48 6.13 8.86
C TRP A 133 2.23 6.80 10.02
N ALA A 134 3.14 6.07 10.66
CA ALA A 134 4.23 6.66 11.43
C ALA A 134 5.57 6.08 10.95
N HIS A 135 6.50 6.96 10.60
CA HIS A 135 7.82 6.57 10.09
C HIS A 135 8.77 6.15 11.21
N HIS A 136 9.44 5.00 11.03
CA HIS A 136 10.49 4.49 11.90
C HIS A 136 11.55 3.71 11.10
N PRO A 137 12.82 3.70 11.54
CA PRO A 137 13.82 2.81 10.98
C PRO A 137 13.56 1.36 11.43
N GLY A 138 13.95 0.40 10.59
CA GLY A 138 13.78 -1.01 10.92
C GLY A 138 13.92 -1.95 9.73
N THR A 139 13.71 -3.23 10.01
CA THR A 139 13.75 -4.29 9.02
C THR A 139 12.38 -4.91 8.82
N PHE A 140 11.96 -5.01 7.57
CA PHE A 140 10.74 -5.67 7.12
C PHE A 140 11.13 -7.08 6.64
N SER A 141 10.59 -8.11 7.26
CA SER A 141 10.81 -9.52 6.90
C SER A 141 9.51 -10.15 6.43
N MET A 142 9.50 -10.74 5.24
CA MET A 142 8.34 -11.41 4.66
C MET A 142 8.51 -12.92 4.72
N TYR A 143 7.54 -13.58 5.34
CA TYR A 143 7.42 -15.02 5.38
C TYR A 143 6.22 -15.45 4.54
N VAL A 144 6.15 -16.73 4.17
CA VAL A 144 5.02 -17.30 3.46
C VAL A 144 4.60 -18.59 4.14
N THR A 145 3.32 -18.94 4.03
CA THR A 145 2.83 -20.27 4.43
C THR A 145 3.43 -21.40 3.58
N LYS A 146 3.62 -22.56 4.18
CA LYS A 146 3.91 -23.84 3.53
C LYS A 146 2.74 -24.30 2.67
N ASP A 147 3.01 -25.19 1.73
CA ASP A 147 2.00 -25.69 0.77
C ASP A 147 0.94 -26.58 1.43
N SER A 148 1.23 -27.09 2.63
CA SER A 148 0.29 -27.85 3.46
C SER A 148 -0.71 -27.00 4.24
N TRP A 149 -0.60 -25.67 4.19
CA TRP A 149 -1.52 -24.78 4.89
C TRP A 149 -2.90 -24.73 4.21
N SER A 150 -3.96 -24.51 5.00
CA SER A 150 -5.33 -24.32 4.49
C SER A 150 -5.96 -23.10 5.18
N PRO A 151 -6.71 -22.25 4.43
CA PRO A 151 -7.39 -21.08 5.00
C PRO A 151 -8.57 -21.42 5.91
N THR A 152 -8.95 -22.70 5.99
CA THR A 152 -10.13 -23.16 6.75
C THR A 152 -9.83 -23.48 8.22
N ARG A 153 -8.59 -23.35 8.66
CA ARG A 153 -8.17 -23.52 10.05
C ARG A 153 -7.27 -22.38 10.53
N PRO A 154 -7.17 -22.13 11.85
CA PRO A 154 -6.31 -21.09 12.38
C PRO A 154 -4.86 -21.25 11.92
N LEU A 155 -4.23 -20.12 11.57
CA LEU A 155 -2.83 -20.07 11.15
C LEU A 155 -1.91 -20.32 12.37
N SER A 156 -0.94 -21.23 12.21
CA SER A 156 0.07 -21.54 13.24
C SER A 156 1.49 -21.28 12.72
N TRP A 157 2.47 -21.22 13.62
CA TRP A 157 3.88 -21.12 13.23
C TRP A 157 4.41 -22.35 12.51
N ALA A 158 3.78 -23.51 12.70
CA ALA A 158 4.10 -24.73 11.95
C ALA A 158 3.72 -24.59 10.46
N ASP A 159 2.79 -23.69 10.13
CA ASP A 159 2.33 -23.41 8.77
C ASP A 159 3.20 -22.40 8.05
N ILE A 160 4.07 -21.66 8.74
CA ILE A 160 4.91 -20.61 8.15
C ILE A 160 6.29 -21.19 7.85
N GLU A 161 6.84 -20.89 6.67
CA GLU A 161 8.22 -21.23 6.30
C GLU A 161 9.20 -20.67 7.34
N GLU A 162 10.23 -21.45 7.69
CA GLU A 162 11.11 -21.10 8.81
C GLU A 162 11.83 -19.76 8.60
N GLN A 163 12.32 -19.54 7.39
CA GLN A 163 13.06 -18.36 7.00
C GLN A 163 12.18 -17.39 6.20
N PRO A 164 12.37 -16.07 6.37
CA PRO A 164 11.75 -15.11 5.48
C PRO A 164 12.34 -15.26 4.08
N PHE A 165 11.50 -15.21 3.03
CA PHE A 165 11.96 -15.24 1.65
C PHE A 165 12.46 -13.87 1.17
N LEU A 166 12.06 -12.79 1.86
CA LEU A 166 12.48 -11.42 1.54
C LEU A 166 12.72 -10.63 2.83
N ARG A 167 13.81 -9.87 2.86
CA ARG A 167 14.14 -8.91 3.92
C ARG A 167 14.60 -7.60 3.32
N VAL A 168 14.13 -6.49 3.86
CA VAL A 168 14.59 -5.14 3.49
C VAL A 168 14.72 -4.28 4.74
N THR A 169 15.78 -3.47 4.80
CA THR A 169 16.07 -2.58 5.93
C THR A 169 16.04 -1.15 5.44
N ASN A 170 15.29 -0.29 6.13
CA ASN A 170 15.15 1.14 5.80
C ASN A 170 14.86 1.42 4.31
N PRO A 171 13.83 0.80 3.70
CA PRO A 171 13.42 1.11 2.32
C PRO A 171 13.05 2.59 2.15
N PRO A 172 13.16 3.14 0.93
CA PRO A 172 12.75 4.51 0.65
C PRO A 172 11.23 4.68 0.84
N GLN A 173 10.81 5.94 0.97
CA GLN A 173 9.41 6.32 1.17
C GLN A 173 8.87 7.15 0.01
N ARG A 174 7.56 7.06 -0.20
CA ARG A 174 6.79 7.87 -1.16
C ARG A 174 5.50 8.31 -0.48
N GLY A 175 5.12 9.58 -0.68
CA GLY A 175 3.98 10.18 0.00
C GLY A 175 4.33 10.64 1.42
N ALA A 176 3.46 11.49 1.97
CA ALA A 176 3.67 12.05 3.30
C ALA A 176 3.34 11.02 4.40
N VAL A 177 4.15 11.00 5.45
CA VAL A 177 3.89 10.25 6.69
C VAL A 177 2.54 10.67 7.28
N GLY A 178 1.78 9.71 7.80
CA GLY A 178 0.45 9.95 8.41
C GLY A 178 -0.67 10.17 7.39
N THR A 179 -0.46 9.81 6.13
CA THR A 179 -1.49 9.85 5.08
C THR A 179 -1.86 8.46 4.60
N ASN A 180 -3.06 8.31 4.03
CA ASN A 180 -3.53 7.02 3.49
C ASN A 180 -2.68 6.52 2.30
N ASP A 181 -1.99 7.42 1.61
CA ASP A 181 -1.15 7.08 0.45
C ASP A 181 0.33 6.94 0.79
N GLY A 182 0.76 7.42 1.96
CA GLY A 182 2.14 7.36 2.42
C GLY A 182 2.60 5.91 2.63
N HIS A 183 3.75 5.55 2.06
CA HIS A 183 4.30 4.21 2.18
C HIS A 183 5.81 4.15 1.99
N TYR A 184 6.42 3.15 2.62
CA TYR A 184 7.67 2.57 2.16
C TYR A 184 7.44 1.78 0.88
N TYR A 185 8.43 1.76 -0.01
CA TYR A 185 8.38 0.93 -1.21
C TYR A 185 9.72 0.28 -1.52
N TRP A 186 9.67 -0.92 -2.10
CA TRP A 186 10.82 -1.62 -2.63
C TRP A 186 10.38 -2.63 -3.70
N SER A 187 11.33 -3.05 -4.54
CA SER A 187 11.14 -4.16 -5.47
C SER A 187 11.80 -5.40 -4.88
N GLY A 188 11.14 -6.56 -4.98
CA GLY A 188 11.67 -7.82 -4.48
C GLY A 188 10.87 -9.02 -5.00
N ASN A 189 11.53 -10.16 -5.09
CA ASN A 189 10.91 -11.38 -5.63
C ASN A 189 9.95 -12.02 -4.63
N LEU A 190 8.83 -12.52 -5.18
CA LEU A 190 7.91 -13.42 -4.50
C LEU A 190 8.55 -14.81 -4.34
N PRO A 191 8.08 -15.64 -3.37
CA PRO A 191 8.58 -16.99 -3.22
C PRO A 191 8.31 -17.82 -4.48
N THR A 192 9.26 -18.67 -4.85
CA THR A 192 9.10 -19.63 -5.96
C THR A 192 8.33 -20.86 -5.50
N GLY A 193 7.79 -21.64 -6.44
CA GLY A 193 7.18 -22.94 -6.16
C GLY A 193 5.85 -22.90 -5.41
N LYS A 194 5.24 -21.72 -5.22
CA LYS A 194 3.93 -21.56 -4.57
C LYS A 194 2.79 -21.60 -5.60
N SER A 195 1.65 -22.13 -5.21
CA SER A 195 0.43 -22.19 -6.04
C SER A 195 -0.81 -22.13 -5.17
N GLY A 196 -1.89 -21.50 -5.65
CA GLY A 196 -3.13 -21.41 -4.88
C GLY A 196 -3.03 -20.46 -3.68
N ARG A 197 -3.92 -20.63 -2.70
CA ARG A 197 -4.05 -19.69 -1.57
C ARG A 197 -2.92 -19.84 -0.56
N HIS A 198 -2.36 -18.72 -0.14
CA HIS A 198 -1.34 -18.62 0.89
C HIS A 198 -1.53 -17.35 1.73
N ILE A 199 -0.82 -17.26 2.85
CA ILE A 199 -0.62 -16.02 3.58
C ILE A 199 0.84 -15.58 3.42
N ILE A 200 1.03 -14.32 3.05
CA ILE A 200 2.30 -13.61 3.26
C ILE A 200 2.23 -12.93 4.63
N TYR A 201 3.17 -13.29 5.50
CA TYR A 201 3.24 -12.79 6.87
C TYR A 201 4.39 -11.79 6.98
N SER A 202 4.07 -10.52 7.24
CA SER A 202 5.05 -9.46 7.35
C SER A 202 5.41 -9.19 8.80
N VAL A 203 6.70 -9.03 9.09
CA VAL A 203 7.23 -8.62 10.39
C VAL A 203 8.10 -7.38 10.21
N TRP A 204 7.67 -6.24 10.73
CA TRP A 204 8.47 -5.03 10.77
C TRP A 204 9.03 -4.83 12.18
N SER A 205 10.31 -5.16 12.34
CA SER A 205 11.07 -4.94 13.57
C SER A 205 11.72 -3.58 13.52
N ARG A 206 11.33 -2.69 14.43
CA ARG A 206 11.99 -1.39 14.59
C ARG A 206 13.42 -1.55 15.11
N SER A 207 14.30 -0.65 14.69
CA SER A 207 15.67 -0.58 15.21
C SER A 207 15.86 0.47 16.31
N ASP A 208 14.85 1.32 16.52
CA ASP A 208 14.80 2.40 17.52
C ASP A 208 13.89 2.06 18.72
N SER A 209 13.30 0.87 18.76
CA SER A 209 12.36 0.41 19.80
C SER A 209 12.25 -1.12 19.81
N THR A 210 11.69 -1.68 20.88
CA THR A 210 11.24 -3.08 20.91
C THR A 210 9.92 -3.31 20.19
N GLU A 211 9.24 -2.26 19.73
CA GLU A 211 7.97 -2.41 19.05
C GLU A 211 8.11 -3.11 17.69
N THR A 212 7.21 -4.06 17.41
CA THR A 212 7.20 -4.86 16.17
C THR A 212 5.78 -4.95 15.62
N PHE A 213 5.65 -4.79 14.30
CA PHE A 213 4.37 -4.88 13.59
C PHE A 213 4.26 -6.21 12.88
N TYR A 214 3.05 -6.76 12.85
CA TYR A 214 2.78 -8.06 12.26
C TYR A 214 1.52 -7.97 11.41
N ASN A 215 1.56 -8.43 10.17
CA ASN A 215 0.36 -8.47 9.33
C ASN A 215 0.27 -9.78 8.55
N CYS A 216 -0.96 -10.20 8.29
CA CYS A 216 -1.29 -11.24 7.32
C CYS A 216 -1.86 -10.59 6.06
N SER A 217 -1.27 -10.89 4.92
CA SER A 217 -1.82 -10.59 3.59
C SER A 217 -2.26 -11.90 2.95
N ASP A 218 -3.57 -12.07 2.69
CA ASP A 218 -4.09 -13.21 1.94
C ASP A 218 -3.75 -13.05 0.47
N VAL A 219 -3.12 -14.08 -0.10
CA VAL A 219 -2.69 -14.09 -1.50
C VAL A 219 -3.10 -15.37 -2.20
N VAL A 220 -3.16 -15.33 -3.53
CA VAL A 220 -3.33 -16.51 -4.37
C VAL A 220 -2.27 -16.50 -5.46
N PHE A 221 -1.51 -17.59 -5.57
CA PHE A 221 -0.52 -17.77 -6.64
C PHE A 221 -1.17 -18.48 -7.82
N ASP A 222 -1.75 -17.70 -8.73
CA ASP A 222 -2.53 -18.15 -9.90
C ASP A 222 -2.12 -17.48 -11.22
N GLY A 223 -1.02 -16.72 -11.21
CA GLY A 223 -0.55 -15.97 -12.39
C GLY A 223 -0.91 -14.49 -12.35
N GLY A 224 -1.47 -14.01 -11.24
CA GLY A 224 -1.71 -12.58 -11.01
C GLY A 224 -0.43 -11.76 -10.74
N ASN A 225 -0.60 -10.45 -10.63
CA ASN A 225 0.41 -9.41 -10.71
C ASN A 225 0.11 -8.27 -9.74
N GLY A 226 -0.62 -8.60 -8.67
CA GLY A 226 -1.03 -7.71 -7.60
C GLY A 226 -2.52 -7.47 -7.54
N GLU A 227 -3.34 -8.14 -8.37
CA GLU A 227 -4.78 -7.93 -8.47
C GLU A 227 -5.46 -8.13 -7.11
N VAL A 228 -6.47 -7.35 -6.72
CA VAL A 228 -7.12 -7.54 -5.41
C VAL A 228 -8.60 -7.82 -5.59
N THR A 229 -9.04 -9.03 -5.31
CA THR A 229 -10.48 -9.38 -5.35
C THR A 229 -11.07 -9.49 -3.95
N GLY A 230 -12.40 -9.38 -3.87
CA GLY A 230 -13.14 -9.52 -2.62
C GLY A 230 -13.20 -8.26 -1.76
N VAL A 231 -12.87 -7.09 -2.30
CA VAL A 231 -13.14 -5.75 -1.72
C VAL A 231 -14.36 -5.18 -2.46
N GLY A 232 -15.21 -4.34 -1.86
CA GLY A 232 -16.21 -3.50 -2.57
C GLY A 232 -17.62 -4.10 -2.79
N ARG A 233 -18.54 -3.32 -3.36
CA ARG A 233 -19.93 -3.74 -3.69
C ARG A 233 -19.98 -4.34 -5.10
N ASP A 234 -20.77 -5.40 -5.32
CA ASP A 234 -21.01 -5.92 -6.68
C ASP A 234 -21.51 -4.79 -7.60
N GLY A 235 -20.78 -4.53 -8.69
CA GLY A 235 -20.98 -3.41 -9.62
C GLY A 235 -20.00 -2.23 -9.46
N ASP A 236 -19.15 -2.29 -8.43
CA ASP A 236 -17.97 -1.47 -8.20
C ASP A 236 -16.74 -2.26 -8.71
N PRO A 237 -15.95 -1.78 -9.68
CA PRO A 237 -14.71 -2.47 -10.04
C PRO A 237 -13.67 -2.16 -8.98
N THR A 238 -13.80 -2.81 -7.84
CA THR A 238 -12.73 -2.97 -6.86
C THR A 238 -11.66 -3.85 -7.48
N THR A 239 -10.76 -3.12 -8.13
CA THR A 239 -9.34 -3.37 -8.39
C THR A 239 -8.90 -4.72 -8.93
N PRO A 240 -8.08 -4.64 -9.98
CA PRO A 240 -6.85 -5.40 -9.96
C PRO A 240 -5.61 -4.52 -10.26
N PRO A 241 -4.58 -4.42 -9.38
CA PRO A 241 -3.23 -4.05 -9.81
C PRO A 241 -2.71 -5.11 -10.77
N SER A 242 -2.38 -4.72 -12.00
CA SER A 242 -1.65 -5.62 -12.88
C SER A 242 -0.53 -4.88 -13.56
N SER A 243 0.68 -5.19 -13.10
CA SER A 243 1.88 -5.19 -13.91
C SER A 243 2.20 -6.64 -14.29
N THR A 244 1.58 -7.16 -15.34
CA THR A 244 2.32 -8.01 -16.29
C THR A 244 2.06 -7.62 -17.72
N THR A 245 3.13 -7.78 -18.47
CA THR A 245 3.26 -8.08 -19.89
C THR A 245 1.96 -8.56 -20.58
N PRO A 246 1.65 -8.05 -21.79
CA PRO A 246 0.34 -8.19 -22.44
C PRO A 246 -0.06 -9.62 -22.87
N PRO A 247 -1.36 -9.94 -22.99
CA PRO A 247 -1.82 -10.86 -24.01
C PRO A 247 -1.53 -10.27 -25.39
N THR A 248 -0.86 -11.01 -26.26
CA THR A 248 -0.74 -10.69 -27.68
C THR A 248 -2.11 -10.74 -28.35
N THR A 249 -2.81 -9.61 -28.38
CA THR A 249 -3.75 -9.31 -29.47
C THR A 249 -3.00 -8.48 -30.49
N THR A 250 -2.59 -9.14 -31.56
CA THR A 250 -2.02 -8.53 -32.76
C THR A 250 -3.05 -7.63 -33.43
N THR A 251 -3.07 -6.36 -33.04
CA THR A 251 -3.52 -5.29 -33.95
C THR A 251 -2.29 -4.84 -34.73
N PRO A 252 -2.33 -4.77 -36.07
CA PRO A 252 -1.19 -4.32 -36.86
C PRO A 252 -0.74 -2.94 -36.38
N PRO A 253 0.58 -2.68 -36.22
CA PRO A 253 1.05 -1.37 -35.83
C PRO A 253 0.61 -0.35 -36.89
N PRO A 254 -0.05 0.77 -36.54
CA PRO A 254 -0.21 1.86 -37.47
C PRO A 254 1.18 2.42 -37.77
N THR A 255 1.57 2.25 -39.03
CA THR A 255 2.75 2.81 -39.67
C THR A 255 2.88 4.32 -39.43
N GLY A 256 4.05 4.77 -38.95
CA GLY A 256 4.61 6.07 -39.35
C GLY A 256 4.97 7.12 -38.29
N GLY A 257 4.87 6.86 -36.99
CA GLY A 257 5.23 7.84 -35.94
C GLY A 257 6.59 7.57 -35.28
N ALA A 258 7.32 8.63 -34.88
CA ALA A 258 8.54 8.51 -34.06
C ALA A 258 8.26 7.90 -32.67
N CYS A 259 7.03 8.08 -32.18
CA CYS A 259 6.53 7.50 -30.95
C CYS A 259 5.07 7.05 -31.08
N THR A 260 4.64 6.19 -30.16
CA THR A 260 3.23 5.82 -29.94
C THR A 260 2.81 6.21 -28.53
N ALA A 261 1.51 6.39 -28.30
CA ALA A 261 0.95 6.68 -26.99
C ALA A 261 -0.26 5.78 -26.72
N GLU A 262 -0.27 5.15 -25.55
CA GLU A 262 -1.32 4.25 -25.11
C GLU A 262 -1.90 4.75 -23.79
N HIS A 263 -3.22 4.94 -23.75
CA HIS A 263 -3.94 5.39 -22.57
C HIS A 263 -4.54 4.21 -21.81
N LYS A 264 -4.43 4.26 -20.49
CA LYS A 264 -5.10 3.37 -19.55
C LYS A 264 -5.76 4.20 -18.46
N VAL A 265 -7.03 3.93 -18.18
CA VAL A 265 -7.69 4.46 -16.98
C VAL A 265 -7.12 3.69 -15.79
N THR A 266 -6.51 4.42 -14.85
CA THR A 266 -5.87 3.85 -13.65
C THR A 266 -6.74 3.95 -12.42
N ASN A 267 -7.67 4.91 -12.39
CA ASN A 267 -8.67 5.06 -11.34
C ASN A 267 -9.92 5.75 -11.92
N SER A 268 -11.10 5.55 -11.34
CA SER A 268 -12.31 6.29 -11.73
C SER A 268 -13.26 6.45 -10.56
N TRP A 269 -13.99 7.56 -10.51
CA TRP A 269 -14.98 7.88 -9.47
C TRP A 269 -16.22 8.53 -10.09
N GLY A 270 -17.27 8.71 -9.29
CA GLY A 270 -18.46 9.44 -9.71
C GLY A 270 -18.11 10.85 -10.19
N GLY A 271 -18.18 11.08 -11.50
CA GLY A 271 -17.90 12.37 -12.13
C GLY A 271 -16.45 12.62 -12.56
N GLY A 272 -15.55 11.64 -12.48
CA GLY A 272 -14.17 11.80 -12.98
C GLY A 272 -13.35 10.51 -13.04
N TYR A 273 -12.15 10.60 -13.60
CA TYR A 273 -11.21 9.49 -13.70
C TYR A 273 -9.76 9.93 -13.71
N GLN A 274 -8.87 9.01 -13.37
CA GLN A 274 -7.44 9.14 -13.49
C GLN A 274 -6.95 8.31 -14.68
N GLY A 275 -6.21 8.93 -15.59
CA GLY A 275 -5.56 8.26 -16.71
C GLY A 275 -4.05 8.18 -16.53
N GLU A 276 -3.45 7.11 -17.01
CA GLU A 276 -2.02 7.02 -17.32
C GLU A 276 -1.86 6.88 -18.83
N VAL A 277 -0.85 7.55 -19.37
CA VAL A 277 -0.45 7.42 -20.77
C VAL A 277 0.99 6.95 -20.83
N VAL A 278 1.22 5.84 -21.51
CA VAL A 278 2.56 5.32 -21.82
C VAL A 278 2.96 5.81 -23.20
N VAL A 279 4.11 6.48 -23.28
CA VAL A 279 4.73 6.93 -24.52
C VAL A 279 5.87 5.99 -24.86
N ARG A 280 5.88 5.41 -26.05
CA ARG A 280 6.92 4.48 -26.52
C ARG A 280 7.65 5.05 -27.72
N ALA A 281 8.98 4.96 -27.73
CA ALA A 281 9.77 5.27 -28.91
C ALA A 281 9.72 4.10 -29.90
N GLY A 282 9.74 4.41 -31.20
CA GLY A 282 9.92 3.41 -32.25
C GLY A 282 11.35 2.89 -32.34
N ALA A 283 11.84 2.65 -33.56
CA ALA A 283 13.19 2.14 -33.80
C ALA A 283 14.32 3.17 -33.57
N SER A 284 13.99 4.43 -33.27
CA SER A 284 14.94 5.53 -33.06
C SER A 284 14.69 6.24 -31.73
N THR A 285 15.73 6.84 -31.17
CA THR A 285 15.61 7.69 -29.97
C THR A 285 14.72 8.90 -30.24
N VAL A 286 13.79 9.17 -29.32
CA VAL A 286 12.91 10.34 -29.30
C VAL A 286 13.51 11.40 -28.38
N ASN A 287 13.57 12.67 -28.79
CA ASN A 287 14.14 13.78 -28.02
C ASN A 287 13.09 14.87 -27.78
N GLY A 288 12.10 14.52 -26.96
CA GLY A 288 10.89 15.29 -26.73
C GLY A 288 9.69 14.60 -27.37
N TRP A 289 8.56 14.65 -26.70
CA TRP A 289 7.32 14.06 -27.19
C TRP A 289 6.13 14.93 -26.81
N THR A 290 5.12 14.91 -27.66
CA THR A 290 3.82 15.54 -27.42
C THR A 290 2.73 14.53 -27.72
N VAL A 291 1.86 14.29 -26.76
CA VAL A 291 0.68 13.43 -26.91
C VAL A 291 -0.55 14.30 -27.05
N SER A 292 -1.39 14.00 -28.04
CA SER A 292 -2.62 14.75 -28.31
C SER A 292 -3.83 13.83 -28.43
N TRP A 293 -4.97 14.28 -27.88
CA TRP A 293 -6.27 13.63 -28.03
C TRP A 293 -7.42 14.61 -27.90
N THR A 294 -8.63 14.17 -28.25
CA THR A 294 -9.86 14.94 -28.11
C THR A 294 -10.70 14.40 -26.95
N LEU A 295 -11.14 15.28 -26.05
CA LEU A 295 -12.06 14.97 -24.97
C LEU A 295 -13.47 14.71 -25.52
N ALA A 296 -14.12 13.68 -24.98
CA ALA A 296 -15.54 13.45 -25.24
C ALA A 296 -16.40 14.53 -24.58
N SER A 297 -17.65 14.68 -25.04
CA SER A 297 -18.59 15.65 -24.47
C SER A 297 -18.75 15.44 -22.95
N GLY A 298 -18.61 16.52 -22.18
CA GLY A 298 -18.70 16.50 -20.72
C GLY A 298 -17.40 16.09 -20.00
N GLN A 299 -16.31 15.79 -20.72
CA GLN A 299 -15.00 15.56 -20.12
C GLN A 299 -14.19 16.85 -19.97
N THR A 300 -13.38 16.93 -18.92
CA THR A 300 -12.39 18.00 -18.69
C THR A 300 -11.10 17.40 -18.15
N ILE A 301 -9.95 18.06 -18.33
CA ILE A 301 -8.71 17.70 -17.63
C ILE A 301 -8.51 18.69 -16.48
N SER A 302 -8.33 18.18 -15.26
CA SER A 302 -8.15 19.00 -14.06
C SER A 302 -6.70 19.02 -13.57
N GLN A 303 -5.93 17.96 -13.80
CA GLN A 303 -4.54 17.87 -13.38
C GLN A 303 -3.72 16.97 -14.31
N VAL A 304 -2.44 17.27 -14.48
CA VAL A 304 -1.45 16.42 -15.15
C VAL A 304 -0.18 16.38 -14.31
N TRP A 305 0.51 15.24 -14.28
CA TRP A 305 1.86 15.11 -13.73
C TRP A 305 2.77 14.38 -14.71
N ASN A 306 4.08 14.59 -14.56
CA ASN A 306 5.13 14.11 -15.49
C ASN A 306 4.96 14.60 -16.94
N GLY A 307 4.23 15.70 -17.13
CA GLY A 307 4.03 16.37 -18.41
C GLY A 307 3.46 17.78 -18.20
N SER A 308 3.45 18.58 -19.27
CA SER A 308 2.88 19.93 -19.28
C SER A 308 1.64 19.95 -20.16
N LEU A 309 0.50 20.34 -19.57
CA LEU A 309 -0.81 20.37 -20.22
C LEU A 309 -1.03 21.65 -21.00
N THR A 310 -1.59 21.54 -22.21
CA THR A 310 -2.24 22.63 -22.93
C THR A 310 -3.58 22.16 -23.47
N THR A 311 -4.63 22.94 -23.26
CA THR A 311 -5.99 22.63 -23.73
C THR A 311 -6.49 23.73 -24.64
N SER A 312 -7.06 23.36 -25.79
CA SER A 312 -7.73 24.29 -26.71
C SER A 312 -9.06 23.68 -27.15
N GLY A 313 -10.16 24.20 -26.61
CA GLY A 313 -11.48 23.56 -26.75
C GLY A 313 -11.48 22.15 -26.16
N SER A 314 -11.93 21.16 -26.93
CA SER A 314 -11.88 19.74 -26.55
C SER A 314 -10.52 19.08 -26.84
N THR A 315 -9.58 19.76 -27.49
CA THR A 315 -8.27 19.20 -27.81
C THR A 315 -7.32 19.36 -26.62
N VAL A 316 -6.75 18.24 -26.18
CA VAL A 316 -5.73 18.18 -25.14
C VAL A 316 -4.38 17.86 -25.77
N GLN A 317 -3.35 18.57 -25.34
CA GLN A 317 -1.95 18.26 -25.64
C GLN A 317 -1.16 18.18 -24.34
N VAL A 318 -0.35 17.13 -24.20
CA VAL A 318 0.61 16.98 -23.11
C VAL A 318 2.01 16.83 -23.68
N LYS A 319 2.88 17.77 -23.35
CA LYS A 319 4.31 17.72 -23.67
C LYS A 319 5.10 17.09 -22.54
N ASN A 320 6.21 16.44 -22.86
CA ASN A 320 7.15 15.91 -21.87
C ASN A 320 7.57 16.93 -20.80
N ALA A 321 7.81 16.44 -19.59
CA ALA A 321 8.53 17.18 -18.57
C ALA A 321 10.03 17.25 -18.92
N SER A 322 10.77 18.15 -18.26
CA SER A 322 12.20 18.38 -18.55
C SER A 322 13.07 17.13 -18.40
N TYR A 323 12.69 16.19 -17.53
CA TYR A 323 13.49 15.01 -17.20
C TYR A 323 13.08 13.74 -17.95
N ASN A 324 11.96 13.73 -18.70
CA ASN A 324 11.44 12.52 -19.35
C ASN A 324 11.21 12.68 -20.86
N GLY A 325 11.83 13.69 -21.48
CA GLY A 325 11.72 13.94 -22.93
C GLY A 325 12.51 12.97 -23.80
N THR A 326 13.67 12.52 -23.35
CA THR A 326 14.50 11.59 -24.12
C THR A 326 14.11 10.15 -23.84
N ILE A 327 13.74 9.42 -24.88
CA ILE A 327 13.38 8.00 -24.82
C ILE A 327 14.26 7.26 -25.83
N ALA A 328 15.11 6.34 -25.35
CA ALA A 328 15.93 5.51 -26.24
C ALA A 328 15.06 4.67 -27.19
N ALA A 329 15.59 4.25 -28.33
CA ALA A 329 14.90 3.35 -29.26
C ALA A 329 14.31 2.13 -28.53
N GLY A 330 13.03 1.84 -28.77
CA GLY A 330 12.26 0.78 -28.09
C GLY A 330 11.94 1.03 -26.61
N GLY A 331 12.40 2.14 -26.03
CA GLY A 331 12.12 2.55 -24.65
C GLY A 331 10.74 3.17 -24.48
N SER A 332 10.40 3.47 -23.22
CA SER A 332 9.12 4.11 -22.88
C SER A 332 9.21 5.01 -21.66
N THR A 333 8.27 5.95 -21.54
CA THR A 333 8.01 6.76 -20.34
C THR A 333 6.50 6.85 -20.10
N SER A 334 6.08 7.38 -18.95
CA SER A 334 4.66 7.64 -18.70
C SER A 334 4.39 8.98 -18.04
N PHE A 335 3.19 9.49 -18.30
CA PHE A 335 2.59 10.60 -17.57
C PHE A 335 1.17 10.24 -17.15
N GLY A 336 0.62 10.98 -16.20
CA GLY A 336 -0.76 10.76 -15.79
C GLY A 336 -1.54 12.03 -15.65
N PHE A 337 -2.85 11.89 -15.60
CA PHE A 337 -3.79 12.99 -15.52
C PHE A 337 -5.04 12.63 -14.72
N THR A 338 -5.71 13.65 -14.23
CA THR A 338 -7.07 13.56 -13.68
C THR A 338 -8.02 14.29 -14.62
N ALA A 339 -9.16 13.67 -14.88
CA ALA A 339 -10.21 14.16 -15.74
C ALA A 339 -11.57 14.17 -15.03
N GLY A 340 -12.42 15.14 -15.35
CA GLY A 340 -13.85 15.10 -15.05
C GLY A 340 -14.62 14.34 -16.14
N GLY A 341 -15.79 13.81 -15.80
CA GLY A 341 -16.68 13.07 -16.71
C GLY A 341 -16.40 11.56 -16.78
N THR A 342 -17.18 10.85 -17.59
CA THR A 342 -17.05 9.39 -17.77
C THR A 342 -15.84 9.08 -18.64
N SER A 343 -15.00 8.12 -18.23
CA SER A 343 -13.86 7.69 -19.07
C SER A 343 -14.35 7.06 -20.38
N GLY A 344 -13.63 7.29 -21.47
CA GLY A 344 -13.95 6.77 -22.80
C GLY A 344 -12.69 6.39 -23.56
N ALA A 345 -12.84 5.55 -24.59
CA ALA A 345 -11.74 5.21 -25.49
C ALA A 345 -11.37 6.45 -26.31
N ALA A 346 -10.26 7.10 -25.96
CA ALA A 346 -9.67 8.17 -26.74
C ALA A 346 -8.59 7.59 -27.65
N THR A 347 -8.59 7.98 -28.92
CA THR A 347 -7.48 7.70 -29.83
C THR A 347 -6.40 8.75 -29.58
N LEU A 348 -5.24 8.30 -29.06
CA LEU A 348 -4.10 9.18 -28.81
C LEU A 348 -3.21 9.23 -30.04
N THR A 349 -2.64 10.40 -30.28
CA THR A 349 -1.54 10.58 -31.24
C THR A 349 -0.28 11.00 -30.49
N CYS A 350 0.89 10.58 -30.97
CA CYS A 350 2.18 10.96 -30.41
C CYS A 350 3.08 11.53 -31.51
N THR A 351 3.70 12.69 -31.24
CA THR A 351 4.68 13.31 -32.13
C THR A 351 5.98 13.59 -31.39
N SER A 352 7.10 13.49 -32.11
CA SER A 352 8.42 13.98 -31.68
C SER A 352 8.74 15.24 -32.49
N PRO A 353 9.42 16.24 -31.91
CA PRO A 353 10.02 17.35 -32.66
C PRO A 353 11.04 16.88 -33.70
#